data_AF-A0A7U9R832-F1
#
_entry.id   AF-A0A7U9R832-F1
#
_cell.length_a   1.000
_cell.length_b   1.000
_cell.length_c   1.000
_cell.angle_alpha   90.00
_cell.angle_beta   90.00
_cell.angle_gamma   90.00
#
_symmetry.space_group_name_H-M   'P 1'
#
loop_
_entity.id
_entity.type
_entity.pdbx_description
1 polymer ?
#
loop_
_entity_poly.entity_id
_entity_poly.type
_entity_poly.pdbx_seq_one_letter_code
_entity_poly.pdbx_strand_id
1 'polypeptide(L)'
;MSVLKNKRSVSSMEFYHNAIMLRKEITMLLLRDFGIKDKVRSIKALYGVQGMEPEDEKKFREIIAKYEMTAKIIEEYPAWLIDKMRSSMMNIMHNMVMNITQANTIYPVCESEFYDRRNFQNHAIGNCEQLLQEMQYIISIIPVDAQKYMRYVDMIEKEIALLKGWRKSDNKILKKIKETEAKKAEGAFQNPKKQV
;
A
#
# COMPACT_ATOMS: atom_id res chain seq x y z
N MET A 1 -28.27 -20.40 8.88
CA MET A 1 -27.76 -19.96 10.20
C MET A 1 -26.45 -19.18 10.00
N SER A 2 -26.38 -17.94 10.46
CA SER A 2 -25.17 -17.09 10.33
C SER A 2 -24.33 -17.23 11.60
N VAL A 3 -23.07 -17.65 11.47
CA VAL A 3 -22.14 -17.78 12.61
C VAL A 3 -21.87 -16.38 13.20
N LEU A 4 -21.92 -16.25 14.52
CA LEU A 4 -21.65 -15.01 15.25
C LEU A 4 -20.28 -14.45 14.85
N LYS A 5 -20.17 -13.13 14.68
CA LYS A 5 -18.96 -12.44 14.15
C LYS A 5 -17.67 -12.79 14.89
N ASN A 6 -17.76 -13.05 16.20
CA ASN A 6 -16.65 -13.47 17.08
C ASN A 6 -16.29 -14.96 17.00
N LYS A 7 -17.11 -15.78 16.34
CA LYS A 7 -16.91 -17.23 16.15
C LYS A 7 -16.60 -17.62 14.70
N ARG A 8 -16.48 -16.64 13.79
CA ARG A 8 -16.09 -16.89 12.40
C ARG A 8 -14.58 -17.11 12.34
N SER A 9 -14.15 -18.23 11.77
CA SER A 9 -12.74 -18.46 11.45
C SER A 9 -12.33 -17.55 10.31
N VAL A 10 -11.27 -16.76 10.50
CA VAL A 10 -10.60 -16.00 9.45
C VAL A 10 -10.18 -16.99 8.35
N SER A 11 -10.47 -16.68 7.08
CA SER A 11 -10.05 -17.53 5.96
C SER A 11 -8.53 -17.63 5.94
N SER A 12 -7.96 -18.81 5.61
CA SER A 12 -6.51 -19.03 5.66
C SER A 12 -5.72 -18.12 4.71
N MET A 13 -6.38 -17.46 3.76
CA MET A 13 -5.80 -16.49 2.82
C MET A 13 -6.47 -15.10 2.88
N GLU A 14 -7.13 -14.76 4.00
CA GLU A 14 -7.79 -13.45 4.10
C GLU A 14 -6.79 -12.28 3.92
N PHE A 15 -5.57 -12.41 4.46
CA PHE A 15 -4.50 -11.43 4.23
C PHE A 15 -4.20 -11.23 2.74
N TYR A 16 -4.16 -12.30 1.94
CA TYR A 16 -3.83 -12.21 0.53
C TYR A 16 -4.93 -11.48 -0.25
N HIS A 17 -6.18 -11.84 0.00
CA HIS A 17 -7.33 -11.18 -0.63
C HIS A 17 -7.43 -9.71 -0.22
N ASN A 18 -7.24 -9.41 1.07
CA ASN A 18 -7.33 -8.06 1.60
C ASN A 18 -6.19 -7.18 1.07
N ALA A 19 -4.97 -7.69 0.92
CA ALA A 19 -3.85 -6.99 0.28
C ALA A 19 -4.13 -6.63 -1.19
N ILE A 20 -4.75 -7.53 -1.97
CA ILE A 20 -5.14 -7.25 -3.36
C ILE A 20 -6.22 -6.17 -3.41
N MET A 21 -7.23 -6.27 -2.55
CA MET A 21 -8.30 -5.28 -2.46
C MET A 21 -7.76 -3.90 -2.04
N LEU A 22 -6.87 -3.86 -1.04
CA LEU A 22 -6.17 -2.65 -0.61
C LEU A 22 -5.41 -2.00 -1.77
N ARG A 23 -4.62 -2.78 -2.52
CA ARG A 23 -3.89 -2.29 -3.69
C ARG A 23 -4.84 -1.67 -4.71
N LYS A 24 -5.96 -2.33 -5.01
CA LYS A 24 -6.97 -1.83 -5.95
C LYS A 24 -7.59 -0.50 -5.49
N GLU A 25 -8.04 -0.43 -4.24
CA GLU A 25 -8.70 0.76 -3.69
C GLU A 25 -7.77 1.97 -3.64
N ILE A 26 -6.51 1.78 -3.26
CA ILE A 26 -5.51 2.85 -3.32
C ILE A 26 -5.21 3.21 -4.78
N THR A 27 -5.08 2.27 -5.72
CA THR A 27 -4.93 2.63 -7.14
C THR A 27 -6.08 3.51 -7.63
N MET A 28 -7.32 3.24 -7.21
CA MET A 28 -8.47 4.11 -7.54
C MET A 28 -8.38 5.51 -6.89
N LEU A 29 -7.72 5.65 -5.73
CA LEU A 29 -7.40 6.95 -5.15
C LEU A 29 -6.39 7.71 -6.02
N LEU A 30 -5.32 7.04 -6.44
CA LEU A 30 -4.24 7.63 -7.23
C LEU A 30 -4.70 8.09 -8.61
N LEU A 31 -5.65 7.36 -9.23
CA LEU A 31 -6.29 7.73 -10.50
C LEU A 31 -7.18 8.96 -10.41
N ARG A 32 -7.57 9.38 -9.20
CA ARG A 32 -8.39 10.57 -8.94
C ARG A 32 -7.57 11.66 -8.29
N ASP A 33 -6.27 11.69 -8.57
CA ASP A 33 -5.31 12.67 -8.09
C ASP A 33 -5.42 12.86 -6.59
N PHE A 34 -5.41 11.76 -5.84
CA PHE A 34 -5.48 11.78 -4.37
C PHE A 34 -6.78 12.38 -3.80
N GLY A 35 -7.79 12.63 -4.64
CA GLY A 35 -9.02 13.33 -4.29
C GLY A 35 -8.86 14.85 -4.22
N ILE A 36 -7.80 15.40 -4.83
CA ILE A 36 -7.64 16.85 -5.02
C ILE A 36 -8.86 17.36 -5.80
N LYS A 37 -9.50 18.41 -5.26
CA LYS A 37 -10.53 19.13 -6.01
C LYS A 37 -9.84 20.13 -6.92
N ASP A 38 -10.27 20.21 -8.17
CA ASP A 38 -9.82 21.24 -9.10
C ASP A 38 -9.98 22.61 -8.45
N LYS A 39 -8.87 23.30 -8.24
CA LYS A 39 -8.92 24.70 -7.85
C LYS A 39 -9.21 25.50 -9.11
N VAL A 40 -10.48 25.79 -9.26
CA VAL A 40 -11.00 26.61 -10.34
C VAL A 40 -10.68 28.07 -10.03
N ARG A 41 -9.79 28.67 -10.82
CA ARG A 41 -9.66 30.13 -10.90
C ARG A 41 -10.46 30.64 -12.09
N SER A 42 -11.19 31.75 -11.92
CA SER A 42 -11.78 32.41 -13.10
C SER A 42 -10.65 32.89 -14.00
N ILE A 43 -10.83 32.81 -15.32
CA ILE A 43 -9.86 33.37 -16.29
C ILE A 43 -9.55 34.85 -16.01
N LYS A 44 -10.53 35.58 -15.46
CA LYS A 44 -10.36 36.98 -15.05
C LYS A 44 -9.25 37.19 -14.00
N ALA A 45 -8.86 36.15 -13.27
CA ALA A 45 -7.76 36.19 -12.31
C ALA A 45 -6.37 36.15 -12.97
N LEU A 46 -6.29 35.96 -14.30
CA LEU A 46 -5.07 36.10 -15.09
C LEU A 46 -4.89 37.50 -15.69
N TYR A 47 -5.87 38.39 -15.55
CA TYR A 47 -5.73 39.77 -16.01
C TYR A 47 -4.81 40.53 -15.06
N GLY A 48 -3.88 41.32 -15.61
CA GLY A 48 -2.92 42.08 -14.81
C GLY A 48 -1.93 41.22 -14.00
N VAL A 49 -1.61 40.01 -14.46
CA VAL A 49 -0.52 39.22 -13.87
C VAL A 49 0.79 40.00 -13.99
N GLN A 50 1.60 39.97 -12.93
CA GLN A 50 2.86 40.71 -12.85
C GLN A 50 3.76 40.37 -14.05
N GLY A 51 4.14 41.38 -14.83
CA GLY A 51 4.96 41.24 -16.04
C GLY A 51 4.17 41.03 -17.35
N MET A 52 2.83 41.12 -17.33
CA MET A 52 2.01 41.11 -18.54
C MET A 52 1.91 42.52 -19.14
N GLU A 53 2.31 42.67 -20.40
CA GLU A 53 2.16 43.92 -21.12
C GLU A 53 0.68 44.19 -21.48
N PRO A 54 0.23 45.46 -21.55
CA PRO A 54 -1.17 45.80 -21.83
C PRO A 54 -1.71 45.24 -23.15
N GLU A 55 -0.85 45.13 -24.17
CA GLU A 55 -1.19 44.60 -25.49
C GLU A 55 -1.39 43.09 -25.49
N ASP A 56 -0.63 42.37 -24.67
CA ASP A 56 -0.77 40.93 -24.51
C ASP A 56 -2.02 40.59 -23.70
N GLU A 57 -2.35 41.40 -22.68
CA GLU A 57 -3.63 41.27 -21.97
C GLU A 57 -4.82 41.44 -22.92
N LYS A 58 -4.76 42.42 -23.83
CA LYS A 58 -5.81 42.66 -24.83
C LYS A 58 -5.97 41.48 -25.78
N LYS A 59 -4.88 40.97 -26.35
CA LYS A 59 -4.91 39.77 -27.22
C LYS A 59 -5.46 38.55 -26.47
N PHE A 60 -5.06 38.37 -25.21
CA PHE A 60 -5.55 37.28 -24.39
C PHE A 60 -7.07 37.36 -24.19
N ARG A 61 -7.60 38.55 -23.89
CA ARG A 61 -9.06 38.80 -23.79
C ARG A 61 -9.79 38.52 -25.10
N GLU A 62 -9.22 38.92 -26.24
CA GLU A 62 -9.80 38.66 -27.56
C GLU A 62 -9.86 37.15 -27.87
N ILE A 63 -8.80 36.39 -27.57
CA ILE A 63 -8.78 34.93 -27.73
C ILE A 63 -9.86 34.28 -26.85
N ILE A 64 -9.94 34.67 -25.58
CA ILE A 64 -10.92 34.14 -24.63
C ILE A 64 -12.34 34.39 -25.12
N ALA A 65 -12.63 35.61 -25.58
CA ALA A 65 -13.95 35.98 -26.10
C ALA A 65 -14.27 35.23 -27.40
N LYS A 66 -13.32 35.11 -28.33
CA LYS A 66 -13.49 34.46 -29.63
C LYS A 66 -13.86 32.99 -29.52
N TYR A 67 -13.25 32.27 -28.56
CA TYR A 67 -13.50 30.85 -28.35
C TYR A 67 -14.54 30.59 -27.25
N GLU A 68 -15.24 31.62 -26.78
CA GLU A 68 -16.19 31.54 -25.66
C GLU A 68 -15.60 30.79 -24.46
N MET A 69 -14.30 30.99 -24.20
CA MET A 69 -13.60 30.35 -23.09
C MET A 69 -14.16 30.92 -21.78
N THR A 70 -15.14 30.21 -21.24
CA THR A 70 -15.64 30.37 -19.87
C THR A 70 -14.80 29.57 -18.86
N ALA A 71 -13.72 28.97 -19.35
CA ALA A 71 -12.95 27.92 -18.72
C ALA A 71 -12.11 28.41 -17.55
N LYS A 72 -12.71 28.36 -16.37
CA LYS A 72 -12.07 27.97 -15.11
C LYS A 72 -10.66 27.35 -15.34
N ILE A 73 -9.61 28.04 -14.92
CA ILE A 73 -8.24 27.50 -14.94
C ILE A 73 -8.13 26.55 -13.77
N ILE A 74 -7.68 25.32 -14.04
CA ILE A 74 -7.39 24.33 -13.01
C ILE A 74 -5.97 24.65 -12.49
N GLU A 75 -5.85 25.09 -11.24
CA GLU A 75 -4.54 25.07 -10.56
C GLU A 75 -4.17 23.60 -10.32
N GLU A 76 -3.35 23.05 -11.20
CA GLU A 76 -2.79 21.72 -11.01
C GLU A 76 -1.60 21.78 -10.06
N TYR A 77 -1.50 20.78 -9.18
CA TYR A 77 -0.27 20.56 -8.42
C TYR A 77 0.87 20.21 -9.39
N PRO A 78 2.13 20.54 -9.06
CA PRO A 78 3.25 20.24 -9.95
C PRO A 78 3.26 18.75 -10.33
N ALA A 79 3.18 18.45 -11.63
CA ALA A 79 3.03 17.08 -12.13
C ALA A 79 4.12 16.14 -11.59
N TRP A 80 5.37 16.64 -11.54
CA TRP A 80 6.52 15.89 -11.01
C TRP A 80 6.31 15.42 -9.56
N LEU A 81 5.64 16.21 -8.72
CA LEU A 81 5.40 15.87 -7.31
C LEU A 81 4.32 14.82 -7.19
N ILE A 82 3.21 15.00 -7.92
CA ILE A 82 2.11 14.05 -7.97
C ILE A 82 2.60 12.70 -8.52
N ASP A 83 3.39 12.71 -9.59
CA ASP A 83 3.96 11.50 -10.18
C ASP A 83 4.93 10.78 -9.24
N LYS A 84 5.73 11.54 -8.49
CA LYS A 84 6.61 10.99 -7.46
C LYS A 84 5.82 10.32 -6.34
N MET A 85 4.76 10.96 -5.83
CA MET A 85 3.88 10.41 -4.80
C MET A 85 3.15 9.15 -5.30
N ARG A 86 2.60 9.18 -6.52
CA ARG A 86 1.97 8.01 -7.15
C ARG A 86 2.95 6.85 -7.26
N SER A 87 4.15 7.13 -7.76
CA SER A 87 5.21 6.11 -7.91
C SER A 87 5.61 5.50 -6.58
N SER A 88 5.77 6.32 -5.52
CA SER A 88 6.09 5.82 -4.17
C SER A 88 5.00 4.87 -3.68
N MET A 89 3.74 5.30 -3.70
CA MET A 89 2.59 4.49 -3.29
C MET A 89 2.46 3.20 -4.09
N MET A 90 2.59 3.26 -5.42
CA MET A 90 2.51 2.08 -6.29
C MET A 90 3.62 1.08 -6.02
N ASN A 91 4.85 1.54 -5.79
CA ASN A 91 5.99 0.69 -5.48
C ASN A 91 5.81 -0.02 -4.14
N ILE A 92 5.36 0.70 -3.10
CA ILE A 92 5.13 0.10 -1.78
C ILE A 92 4.02 -0.95 -1.84
N MET A 93 2.90 -0.67 -2.52
CA MET A 93 1.82 -1.65 -2.69
C MET A 93 2.26 -2.87 -3.50
N HIS A 94 3.08 -2.67 -4.54
CA HIS A 94 3.66 -3.76 -5.32
C HIS A 94 4.53 -4.65 -4.43
N ASN A 95 5.46 -4.05 -3.69
CA ASN A 95 6.37 -4.76 -2.77
C ASN A 95 5.60 -5.51 -1.69
N MET A 96 4.55 -4.93 -1.13
CA MET A 96 3.67 -5.59 -0.16
C MET A 96 3.12 -6.90 -0.72
N VAL A 97 2.49 -6.86 -1.90
CA VAL A 97 1.92 -8.06 -2.53
C VAL A 97 2.99 -9.08 -2.92
N MET A 98 4.15 -8.63 -3.39
CA MET A 98 5.27 -9.51 -3.72
C MET A 98 5.83 -10.20 -2.48
N ASN A 99 6.05 -9.48 -1.38
CA ASN A 99 6.51 -10.06 -0.12
C ASN A 99 5.51 -11.09 0.43
N ILE A 100 4.20 -10.81 0.37
CA ILE A 100 3.17 -11.78 0.75
C ILE A 100 3.26 -13.02 -0.13
N THR A 101 3.41 -12.85 -1.44
CA THR A 101 3.51 -13.96 -2.40
C THR A 101 4.76 -14.81 -2.12
N GLN A 102 5.92 -14.18 -1.92
CA GLN A 102 7.17 -14.86 -1.59
C GLN A 102 7.06 -15.66 -0.29
N ALA A 103 6.54 -15.04 0.77
CA ALA A 103 6.28 -15.74 2.03
C ALA A 103 5.37 -16.95 1.82
N ASN A 104 4.30 -16.81 1.03
CA ASN A 104 3.34 -17.89 0.82
C ASN A 104 3.89 -19.06 -0.01
N THR A 105 4.87 -18.82 -0.88
CA THR A 105 5.53 -19.84 -1.71
C THR A 105 6.53 -20.71 -0.93
N ILE A 106 7.02 -20.25 0.22
CA ILE A 106 7.96 -21.00 1.05
C ILE A 106 7.17 -21.96 1.96
N TYR A 107 7.46 -23.26 1.88
CA TYR A 107 6.85 -24.30 2.73
C TYR A 107 7.90 -24.88 3.68
N PRO A 108 8.09 -24.31 4.89
CA PRO A 108 9.26 -24.60 5.70
C PRO A 108 9.34 -26.06 6.16
N VAL A 109 10.46 -26.73 5.89
CA VAL A 109 10.80 -28.06 6.42
C VAL A 109 12.00 -28.03 7.38
N CYS A 110 12.72 -26.90 7.44
CA CYS A 110 13.81 -26.65 8.37
C CYS A 110 13.73 -25.23 8.95
N GLU A 111 14.51 -24.96 10.02
CA GLU A 111 14.48 -23.67 10.71
C GLU A 111 14.93 -22.50 9.80
N SER A 112 15.85 -22.74 8.85
CA SER A 112 16.30 -21.73 7.88
C SER A 112 15.16 -21.22 7.01
N GLU A 113 14.44 -22.12 6.33
CA GLU A 113 13.30 -21.75 5.46
C GLU A 113 12.17 -21.07 6.24
N PHE A 114 11.99 -21.44 7.51
CA PHE A 114 11.03 -20.77 8.37
C PHE A 114 11.39 -19.29 8.58
N TYR A 115 12.67 -18.99 8.81
CA TYR A 115 13.12 -17.61 8.95
C TYR A 115 13.07 -16.84 7.63
N ASP A 116 13.34 -17.48 6.50
CA ASP A 116 13.16 -16.85 5.18
C ASP A 116 11.70 -16.42 4.97
N ARG A 117 10.74 -17.32 5.22
CA ARG A 117 9.31 -17.02 5.20
C ARG A 117 8.96 -15.89 6.17
N ARG A 118 9.50 -15.93 7.39
CA ARG A 118 9.27 -14.91 8.43
C ARG A 118 9.76 -13.52 7.99
N ASN A 119 10.89 -13.45 7.31
CA ASN A 119 11.46 -12.20 6.82
C ASN A 119 10.54 -11.53 5.79
N PHE A 120 10.04 -12.29 4.82
CA PHE A 120 9.05 -11.78 3.85
C PHE A 120 7.75 -11.31 4.52
N GLN A 121 7.26 -12.02 5.54
CA GLN A 121 6.10 -11.56 6.33
C GLN A 121 6.38 -10.25 7.05
N ASN A 122 7.56 -10.09 7.66
CA ASN A 122 7.97 -8.85 8.31
C ASN A 122 8.07 -7.70 7.29
N HIS A 123 8.62 -7.95 6.09
CA HIS A 123 8.68 -6.95 5.03
C HIS A 123 7.30 -6.52 4.54
N ALA A 124 6.36 -7.47 4.37
CA ALA A 124 4.98 -7.13 4.02
C ALA A 124 4.30 -6.24 5.07
N ILE A 125 4.50 -6.52 6.36
CA ILE A 125 4.03 -5.65 7.46
C ILE A 125 4.70 -4.28 7.37
N GLY A 126 6.02 -4.23 7.15
CA GLY A 126 6.76 -2.99 6.98
C GLY A 126 6.28 -2.16 5.78
N ASN A 127 5.88 -2.79 4.68
CA ASN A 127 5.29 -2.07 3.54
C ASN A 127 3.93 -1.45 3.90
N CYS A 128 3.11 -2.10 4.73
CA CYS A 128 1.87 -1.49 5.22
C CYS A 128 2.14 -0.24 6.08
N GLU A 129 3.12 -0.30 6.98
CA GLU A 129 3.52 0.85 7.80
C GLU A 129 4.08 2.00 6.92
N GLN A 130 4.84 1.66 5.87
CA GLN A 130 5.31 2.64 4.87
C GLN A 130 4.14 3.29 4.11
N LEU A 131 3.07 2.55 3.79
CA LEU A 131 1.88 3.14 3.17
C LEU A 131 1.20 4.15 4.10
N LEU A 132 1.09 3.86 5.40
CA LEU A 132 0.54 4.81 6.37
C LEU A 132 1.38 6.09 6.42
N GLN A 133 2.71 5.96 6.45
CA GLN A 133 3.61 7.09 6.48
C GLN A 133 3.51 7.95 5.21
N GLU A 134 3.44 7.33 4.03
CA GLU A 134 3.27 8.06 2.77
C GLU A 134 1.91 8.75 2.69
N MET A 135 0.84 8.12 3.17
CA MET A 135 -0.48 8.77 3.24
C MET A 135 -0.45 10.01 4.14
N GLN A 136 0.20 9.93 5.31
CA GLN A 136 0.36 11.09 6.19
C GLN A 136 1.17 12.21 5.53
N TYR A 137 2.26 11.85 4.84
CA TYR A 137 3.05 12.81 4.08
C TYR A 137 2.22 13.50 3.00
N ILE A 138 1.47 12.74 2.20
CA ILE A 138 0.57 13.28 1.17
C ILE A 138 -0.45 14.26 1.80
N ILE A 139 -1.14 13.86 2.87
CA ILE A 139 -2.10 14.73 3.58
C ILE A 139 -1.45 16.03 4.07
N SER A 140 -0.17 15.99 4.45
CA SER A 140 0.55 17.18 4.93
C SER A 140 0.94 18.17 3.83
N ILE A 141 1.00 17.74 2.58
CA ILE A 141 1.49 18.54 1.45
C ILE A 141 0.37 19.02 0.53
N ILE A 142 -0.58 18.13 0.20
CA ILE A 142 -1.68 18.45 -0.72
C ILE A 142 -2.98 18.70 0.08
N PRO A 143 -3.90 19.54 -0.42
CA PRO A 143 -5.03 20.06 0.32
C PRO A 143 -6.19 19.08 0.18
N VAL A 144 -5.94 17.84 0.60
CA VAL A 144 -6.90 16.75 0.55
C VAL A 144 -7.73 16.72 1.81
N ASP A 145 -8.95 16.23 1.68
CA ASP A 145 -9.82 15.99 2.84
C ASP A 145 -9.34 14.75 3.59
N ALA A 146 -8.67 14.96 4.72
CA ALA A 146 -8.14 13.89 5.57
C ALA A 146 -9.20 12.87 6.01
N GLN A 147 -10.47 13.29 6.15
CA GLN A 147 -11.55 12.35 6.51
C GLN A 147 -11.78 11.30 5.42
N LYS A 148 -11.55 11.65 4.15
CA LYS A 148 -11.66 10.69 3.03
C LYS A 148 -10.54 9.65 3.04
N TYR A 149 -9.46 9.91 3.77
CA TYR A 149 -8.32 8.99 3.89
C TYR A 149 -8.53 7.92 4.96
N MET A 150 -9.39 8.19 5.96
CA MET A 150 -9.64 7.27 7.07
C MET A 150 -10.02 5.86 6.60
N ARG A 151 -10.86 5.75 5.56
CA ARG A 151 -11.21 4.43 5.00
C ARG A 151 -10.00 3.62 4.54
N TYR A 152 -8.97 4.29 4.00
CA TYR A 152 -7.77 3.63 3.51
C TYR A 152 -6.84 3.28 4.67
N VAL A 153 -6.74 4.17 5.67
CA VAL A 153 -6.05 3.90 6.93
C VAL A 153 -6.61 2.66 7.59
N ASP A 154 -7.94 2.57 7.75
CA ASP A 154 -8.62 1.41 8.33
C ASP A 154 -8.32 0.11 7.56
N MET A 155 -8.28 0.18 6.22
CA MET A 155 -7.94 -0.96 5.38
C MET A 155 -6.48 -1.41 5.57
N ILE A 156 -5.54 -0.47 5.72
CA ILE A 156 -4.12 -0.77 5.97
C ILE A 156 -3.94 -1.36 7.37
N GLU A 157 -4.56 -0.77 8.40
CA GLU A 157 -4.51 -1.29 9.77
C GLU A 157 -5.10 -2.71 9.86
N LYS A 158 -6.20 -2.96 9.15
CA LYS A 158 -6.76 -4.31 9.02
C LYS A 158 -5.75 -5.26 8.37
N GLU A 159 -5.07 -4.86 7.30
CA GLU A 159 -4.05 -5.68 6.65
C GLU A 159 -2.88 -5.99 7.61
N ILE A 160 -2.39 -5.00 8.34
CA ILE A 160 -1.37 -5.17 9.38
C ILE A 160 -1.79 -6.22 10.41
N ALA A 161 -3.03 -6.14 10.89
CA ALA A 161 -3.57 -7.10 11.86
C ALA A 161 -3.63 -8.53 11.28
N LEU A 162 -4.07 -8.68 10.03
CA LEU A 162 -4.13 -9.96 9.32
C LEU A 162 -2.73 -10.55 9.13
N LEU A 163 -1.75 -9.77 8.68
CA LEU A 163 -0.37 -10.21 8.48
C LEU A 163 0.31 -10.58 9.81
N LYS A 164 0.10 -9.79 10.87
CA LYS A 164 0.59 -10.12 12.23
C LYS A 164 -0.03 -11.42 12.73
N GLY A 165 -1.33 -11.64 12.47
CA GLY A 165 -2.05 -12.88 12.78
C GLY A 165 -1.48 -14.09 12.04
N TRP A 166 -1.28 -13.98 10.72
CA TRP A 166 -0.68 -15.01 9.87
C TRP A 166 0.72 -15.38 10.36
N ARG A 167 1.58 -14.38 10.56
CA ARG A 167 2.93 -14.54 11.10
C ARG A 167 2.95 -15.25 12.46
N LYS A 168 2.04 -14.89 13.37
CA LYS A 168 1.90 -15.55 14.68
C LYS A 168 1.47 -17.01 14.52
N SER A 169 0.54 -17.29 13.60
CA SER A 169 0.04 -18.64 13.36
C SER A 169 1.13 -19.61 12.88
N ASP A 170 2.16 -19.09 12.19
CA ASP A 170 3.28 -19.88 11.68
C ASP A 170 4.23 -20.36 12.79
N ASN A 171 4.17 -19.83 14.02
CA ASN A 171 4.99 -20.33 15.13
C ASN A 171 4.79 -21.84 15.41
N LYS A 172 3.62 -22.40 15.06
CA LYS A 172 3.36 -23.85 15.13
C LYS A 172 4.24 -24.67 14.18
N ILE A 173 4.65 -24.08 13.05
CA ILE A 173 5.52 -24.72 12.06
C ILE A 173 6.91 -24.90 12.67
N LEU A 174 7.48 -23.84 13.24
CA LEU A 174 8.78 -23.89 13.91
C LEU A 174 8.81 -24.93 15.03
N LYS A 175 7.75 -25.00 15.84
CA LYS A 175 7.64 -26.01 16.90
C LYS A 175 7.73 -27.44 16.34
N LYS A 176 6.99 -27.74 15.27
CA LYS A 176 7.01 -29.05 14.61
C LYS A 176 8.38 -29.39 13.99
N ILE A 177 9.05 -28.40 13.41
CA ILE A 177 10.39 -28.56 12.83
C ILE A 177 11.36 -28.99 13.94
N LYS A 178 11.39 -28.26 15.06
CA LYS A 178 12.28 -28.58 16.20
C LYS A 178 12.00 -29.94 16.82
N GLU A 179 10.73 -30.31 16.96
CA GLU A 179 10.33 -31.65 17.42
C GLU A 179 10.80 -32.76 16.46
N THR A 180 10.77 -32.51 15.15
CA THR A 180 11.21 -33.46 14.13
C THR A 180 12.73 -33.62 14.13
N GLU A 181 13.46 -32.52 14.28
CA GLU A 181 14.92 -32.51 14.38
C GLU A 181 15.41 -33.21 15.65
N ALA A 182 14.76 -32.96 16.80
CA ALA A 182 15.08 -33.64 18.05
C ALA A 182 14.90 -35.16 17.95
N LYS A 183 13.78 -35.63 17.37
CA LYS A 183 13.53 -37.07 17.15
C LYS A 183 14.58 -37.71 16.23
N LYS A 184 15.02 -37.00 15.20
CA LYS A 184 16.09 -37.47 14.30
C LYS A 184 17.42 -37.60 15.03
N ALA A 185 17.76 -36.63 15.89
CA ALA A 185 18.96 -36.69 16.70
C ALA A 185 18.92 -37.89 17.67
N GLU A 186 17.82 -38.08 18.40
CA GLU A 186 17.64 -39.21 19.32
C GLU A 186 17.75 -40.57 18.61
N GLY A 187 17.13 -40.72 17.43
CA GLY A 187 17.22 -41.94 16.62
C GLY A 187 18.61 -42.21 16.04
N ALA A 188 19.38 -41.17 15.73
CA ALA A 188 20.78 -41.29 15.30
C ALA A 188 21.70 -41.75 16.44
N PHE A 189 21.46 -41.28 17.67
CA PHE A 189 22.21 -41.71 18.86
C PHE A 189 21.95 -43.17 19.27
N GLN A 190 20.78 -43.73 18.92
CA GLN A 190 20.43 -45.13 19.24
C GLN A 190 20.98 -46.17 18.24
N ASN A 191 21.59 -45.75 17.13
CA ASN A 191 22.08 -46.66 16.09
C ASN A 191 23.60 -46.55 15.78
N PRO A 192 24.53 -46.60 16.75
CA PRO A 192 25.97 -46.46 16.48
C PRO A 192 26.68 -47.77 16.06
N LYS A 193 25.98 -48.87 15.78
CA LYS A 193 26.60 -50.16 15.41
C LYS A 193 26.25 -50.62 14.01
N LYS A 194 27.05 -50.19 13.03
CA LYS A 194 27.41 -50.96 11.82
C LYS A 194 28.62 -50.27 11.14
N GLN A 195 29.77 -50.38 11.78
CA GLN A 195 31.05 -50.39 11.07
C GLN A 195 31.65 -51.77 11.36
N VAL A 196 31.70 -52.59 10.30
CA VAL A 196 32.49 -53.82 10.19
C VAL A 196 33.59 -53.48 9.20
#